data_AF-A0A497FAV8-F1
#
_entry.id   AF-A0A497FAV8-F1
#
_cell.length_a   1.000
_cell.length_b   1.000
_cell.length_c   1.000
_cell.angle_alpha   90.00
_cell.angle_beta   90.00
_cell.angle_gamma   90.00
#
_symmetry.space_group_name_H-M   'P 1'
#
loop_
_entity.id
_entity.type
_entity.pdbx_description
1 polymer ?
#
loop_
_entity_poly.entity_id
_entity_poly.type
_entity_poly.pdbx_seq_one_letter_code
_entity_poly.pdbx_strand_id
1 'polypeptide(L)'
;MLALVPQIISLLVAIVYGRSKVHGIYTEPSRTIEVSASYSLREVLRRSLHLAIHALSRIVPRYIVATALVVIFTVLNVTTYLSNVVTPLPHTLGFSYHFVIVVCTGIISPVTAVFLVGEFVRSSFLSCREALLVLVLTRFLFIVLSDYPRHVVPLYLSLYPPKLVVKLVAISLSISITSLPLQLFLVYLLT
;
A
#
# COMPACT_ATOMS: atom_id res chain seq x y z
N MET A 1 -7.57 16.33 3.67
CA MET A 1 -6.69 17.24 2.90
C MET A 1 -5.19 17.03 3.14
N LEU A 2 -4.73 16.62 4.33
CA LEU A 2 -3.31 16.34 4.64
C LEU A 2 -2.63 15.23 3.81
N ALA A 3 -3.40 14.28 3.25
CA ALA A 3 -2.85 13.20 2.43
C ALA A 3 -2.31 13.65 1.05
N LEU A 4 -2.71 14.85 0.58
CA LEU A 4 -2.36 15.34 -0.76
C LEU A 4 -1.04 16.12 -0.79
N VAL A 5 -0.61 16.65 0.35
CA VAL A 5 0.62 17.44 0.47
C VAL A 5 1.87 16.69 -0.05
N PRO A 6 2.14 15.43 0.36
CA PRO A 6 3.30 14.69 -0.16
C PRO A 6 3.18 14.34 -1.65
N GLN A 7 1.95 14.14 -2.15
CA GLN A 7 1.72 13.86 -3.58
C GLN A 7 2.04 15.08 -4.45
N ILE A 8 1.60 16.27 -4.02
CA ILE A 8 1.88 17.53 -4.71
C ILE A 8 3.39 17.84 -4.71
N ILE A 9 4.07 17.60 -3.58
CA ILE A 9 5.53 17.78 -3.49
C ILE A 9 6.26 16.81 -4.43
N SER A 10 5.86 15.54 -4.46
CA SER A 10 6.45 14.56 -5.38
C SER A 10 6.23 14.93 -6.85
N LEU A 11 5.05 15.49 -7.18
CA LEU A 11 4.69 15.94 -8.51
C LEU A 11 5.57 17.12 -8.94
N LEU A 12 5.75 18.12 -8.07
CA LEU A 12 6.61 19.28 -8.35
C LEU A 12 8.07 18.87 -8.54
N VAL A 13 8.59 17.99 -7.67
CA VAL A 13 9.96 17.47 -7.80
C VAL A 13 10.12 16.68 -9.09
N ALA A 14 9.16 15.85 -9.47
CA ALA A 14 9.18 15.09 -10.73
C ALA A 14 9.16 16.01 -11.96
N ILE A 15 8.37 17.09 -11.93
CA ILE A 15 8.27 18.06 -13.03
C ILE A 15 9.59 18.84 -13.19
N VAL A 16 10.14 19.36 -12.09
CA VAL A 16 11.39 20.12 -12.10
C VAL A 16 12.56 19.24 -12.55
N TYR A 17 12.62 18.01 -12.03
CA TYR A 17 13.65 17.05 -12.40
C TYR A 17 13.52 16.56 -13.85
N GLY A 18 12.29 16.34 -14.33
CA GLY A 18 12.00 16.00 -15.72
C GLY A 18 12.38 17.11 -16.70
N ARG A 19 12.11 18.36 -16.35
CA ARG A 19 12.47 19.53 -17.19
C ARG A 19 13.98 19.75 -17.29
N SER A 20 14.75 19.39 -16.26
CA SER A 20 16.19 19.64 -16.23
C SER A 20 17.02 18.60 -17.00
N LYS A 21 16.46 17.44 -17.39
CA LYS A 21 17.22 16.34 -18.00
C LYS A 21 16.66 15.74 -19.29
N VAL A 22 15.50 16.19 -19.77
CA VAL A 22 14.88 15.71 -21.02
C VAL A 22 15.29 16.61 -22.19
N HIS A 23 16.56 16.53 -22.60
CA HIS A 23 17.02 17.14 -23.85
C HIS A 23 17.86 16.18 -24.70
N GLY A 24 17.67 14.86 -24.59
CA GLY A 24 18.55 13.96 -25.35
C GLY A 24 18.14 12.52 -25.60
N ILE A 25 16.96 12.03 -25.21
CA ILE A 25 16.58 10.64 -25.51
C ILE A 25 15.06 10.56 -25.66
N TYR A 26 14.53 10.62 -26.89
CA TYR A 26 13.30 9.93 -27.33
C TYR A 26 13.15 10.10 -28.84
N THR A 27 13.76 9.20 -29.61
CA THR A 27 13.25 8.82 -30.93
C THR A 27 13.11 7.31 -30.91
N GLU A 28 11.94 6.83 -30.46
CA GLU A 28 11.34 5.58 -30.92
C GLU A 28 9.81 5.72 -30.89
N PRO A 29 9.11 5.10 -31.85
CA PRO A 29 7.84 5.61 -32.32
C PRO A 29 6.68 5.13 -31.44
N SER A 30 5.81 6.07 -31.08
CA SER A 30 4.45 5.81 -30.64
C SER A 30 3.80 4.78 -31.57
N ARG A 31 3.52 3.59 -31.06
CA ARG A 31 2.50 2.71 -31.63
C ARG A 31 1.17 3.44 -31.50
N THR A 32 0.81 4.16 -32.54
CA THR A 32 -0.54 4.63 -32.82
C THR A 32 -1.47 3.44 -32.74
N ILE A 33 -2.30 3.41 -31.71
CA ILE A 33 -3.49 2.56 -31.68
C ILE A 33 -4.40 3.12 -32.78
N GLU A 34 -4.43 2.45 -33.93
CA GLU A 34 -5.42 2.73 -34.98
C GLU A 34 -6.81 2.49 -34.38
N VAL A 35 -7.47 3.59 -34.03
CA VAL A 35 -8.91 3.60 -33.74
C VAL A 35 -9.59 3.48 -35.10
N SER A 36 -9.75 2.25 -35.58
CA SER A 36 -10.45 1.96 -36.82
C SER A 36 -11.68 1.09 -36.56
N ALA A 37 -12.76 1.53 -37.21
CA ALA A 37 -14.08 0.92 -37.38
C ALA A 37 -15.10 1.09 -36.25
N SER A 38 -16.24 1.67 -36.66
CA SER A 38 -17.52 1.73 -35.95
C SER A 38 -17.99 0.33 -35.55
N TYR A 39 -17.69 -0.09 -34.32
CA TYR A 39 -18.24 -1.30 -33.74
C TYR A 39 -19.59 -1.01 -33.09
N SER A 40 -20.57 -1.90 -33.30
CA SER A 40 -21.86 -1.87 -32.61
C SER A 40 -21.64 -1.89 -31.10
N LEU A 41 -22.34 -1.00 -30.35
CA LEU A 41 -22.22 -0.92 -28.89
C LEU A 41 -22.43 -2.28 -28.21
N ARG A 42 -23.27 -3.15 -28.78
CA ARG A 42 -23.48 -4.52 -28.25
C ARG A 42 -22.24 -5.40 -28.36
N GLU A 43 -21.46 -5.26 -29.43
CA GLU A 43 -20.24 -6.06 -29.64
C GLU A 43 -19.09 -5.60 -28.77
N VAL A 44 -18.95 -4.28 -28.60
CA VAL A 44 -17.99 -3.70 -27.65
C VAL A 44 -18.36 -4.12 -26.23
N LEU A 45 -19.63 -4.06 -25.85
CA LEU A 45 -20.08 -4.48 -24.52
C LEU A 45 -19.81 -5.98 -24.30
N ARG A 46 -20.15 -6.84 -25.27
CA ARG A 46 -19.94 -8.29 -25.17
C ARG A 46 -18.47 -8.66 -25.09
N ARG A 47 -17.59 -7.98 -25.84
CA ARG A 47 -16.13 -8.18 -25.75
C ARG A 47 -15.59 -7.71 -24.40
N SER A 48 -16.00 -6.53 -23.92
CA SER A 48 -15.58 -6.01 -22.61
C SER A 48 -16.05 -6.91 -21.45
N LEU A 49 -17.28 -7.42 -21.53
CA LEU A 49 -17.85 -8.31 -20.52
C LEU A 49 -17.17 -9.69 -20.56
N HIS A 50 -16.87 -10.20 -21.76
CA HIS A 50 -16.12 -11.46 -21.89
C HIS A 50 -14.68 -11.33 -21.36
N LEU A 51 -13.99 -10.23 -21.67
CA LEU A 51 -12.66 -9.93 -21.11
C LEU A 51 -12.70 -9.77 -19.58
N ALA A 52 -13.72 -9.09 -19.04
CA ALA A 52 -13.92 -8.94 -17.61
C ALA A 52 -14.18 -10.29 -16.93
N ILE A 53 -15.05 -11.14 -17.49
CA ILE A 53 -15.32 -12.49 -16.98
C ILE A 53 -14.07 -13.37 -17.07
N HIS A 54 -13.32 -13.28 -18.17
CA HIS A 54 -12.10 -14.06 -18.33
C HIS A 54 -11.03 -13.65 -17.29
N ALA A 55 -10.84 -12.35 -17.09
CA ALA A 55 -9.96 -11.83 -16.03
C ALA A 55 -10.43 -12.28 -14.64
N LEU A 56 -11.74 -12.21 -14.37
CA LEU A 56 -12.35 -12.63 -13.11
C LEU A 56 -12.16 -14.13 -12.86
N SER A 57 -12.34 -14.97 -13.89
CA SER A 57 -12.19 -16.43 -13.79
C SER A 57 -10.78 -16.87 -13.36
N ARG A 58 -9.77 -16.05 -13.61
CA ARG A 58 -8.38 -16.30 -13.17
C ARG A 58 -8.14 -15.91 -11.71
N ILE A 59 -8.90 -14.95 -11.19
CA ILE A 59 -8.74 -14.39 -9.83
C ILE A 59 -9.63 -15.15 -8.83
N VAL A 60 -10.86 -15.50 -9.22
CA VAL A 60 -11.85 -16.21 -8.41
C VAL A 60 -11.33 -17.46 -7.72
N PRO A 61 -10.64 -18.42 -8.38
CA PRO A 61 -10.19 -19.63 -7.70
C PRO A 61 -9.18 -19.32 -6.59
N ARG A 62 -8.29 -18.33 -6.77
CA ARG A 62 -7.35 -17.92 -5.72
C ARG A 62 -8.07 -17.32 -4.52
N TYR A 63 -9.09 -16.52 -4.76
CA TYR A 63 -9.90 -15.96 -3.68
C TYR A 63 -10.67 -17.04 -2.94
N ILE A 64 -11.34 -17.96 -3.64
CA ILE A 64 -12.06 -19.09 -3.03
C ILE A 64 -11.14 -19.91 -2.12
N VAL A 65 -9.93 -20.24 -2.59
CA VAL A 65 -8.94 -20.96 -1.79
C VAL A 65 -8.53 -20.15 -0.56
N ALA A 66 -8.29 -18.84 -0.72
CA ALA A 66 -7.95 -17.97 0.40
C ALA A 66 -9.08 -17.88 1.45
N THR A 67 -10.34 -17.69 1.03
CA THR A 67 -11.48 -17.64 1.96
C THR A 67 -11.70 -18.99 2.65
N ALA A 68 -11.60 -20.09 1.91
CA ALA A 68 -11.71 -21.43 2.49
C ALA A 68 -10.63 -21.66 3.56
N LEU A 69 -9.39 -21.25 3.29
CA LEU A 69 -8.28 -21.38 4.23
C LEU A 69 -8.51 -20.53 5.49
N VAL A 70 -9.04 -19.32 5.35
CA VAL A 70 -9.42 -18.47 6.50
C VAL A 70 -10.53 -19.10 7.34
N VAL A 71 -11.54 -19.69 6.70
CA VAL A 71 -12.62 -20.40 7.41
C VAL A 71 -12.06 -21.59 8.18
N ILE A 72 -11.19 -22.38 7.56
CA ILE A 72 -10.52 -23.52 8.22
C ILE A 72 -9.71 -23.04 9.44
N PHE A 73 -8.94 -21.96 9.30
CA PHE A 73 -8.14 -21.41 10.40
C PHE A 73 -8.99 -20.90 11.56
N THR A 74 -10.17 -20.32 11.24
CA THR A 74 -11.14 -19.88 12.24
C THR A 74 -11.72 -21.07 13.02
N VAL A 75 -12.11 -22.14 12.33
CA VAL A 75 -12.66 -23.36 12.96
C VAL A 75 -11.62 -24.06 13.84
N LEU A 76 -10.37 -24.08 13.40
CA LEU A 76 -9.26 -24.69 14.14
C LEU A 76 -8.75 -23.86 15.32
N ASN A 77 -9.34 -22.67 15.59
CA ASN A 77 -8.92 -21.78 16.68
C ASN A 77 -7.41 -21.44 16.65
N VAL A 78 -6.79 -21.42 15.48
CA VAL A 78 -5.35 -21.14 15.33
C VAL A 78 -5.00 -19.75 15.88
N THR A 79 -5.94 -18.81 15.81
CA THR A 79 -5.83 -17.45 16.35
C THR A 79 -5.67 -17.41 17.87
N THR A 80 -6.30 -18.31 18.65
CA THR A 80 -6.12 -18.34 20.12
C THR A 80 -4.82 -19.02 20.53
N TYR A 81 -4.32 -19.95 19.74
CA TYR A 81 -2.97 -20.48 19.92
C TYR A 81 -1.90 -19.44 19.61
N LEU A 82 -2.10 -18.67 18.54
CA LEU A 82 -1.17 -17.60 18.16
C LEU A 82 -1.14 -16.48 19.22
N SER A 83 -2.26 -16.18 19.88
CA SER A 83 -2.26 -15.22 20.97
C SER A 83 -1.42 -15.67 22.16
N ASN A 84 -1.44 -16.95 22.52
CA ASN A 84 -0.63 -17.48 23.63
C ASN A 84 0.87 -17.56 23.33
N VAL A 85 1.28 -17.55 22.06
CA VAL A 85 2.70 -17.55 21.66
C VAL A 85 3.25 -16.13 21.54
N VAL A 86 2.39 -15.15 21.24
CA VAL A 86 2.79 -13.74 21.06
C VAL A 86 2.73 -12.95 22.39
N THR A 87 2.14 -13.48 23.45
CA THR A 87 2.10 -12.88 24.80
C THR A 87 3.46 -12.52 25.46
N PRO A 88 4.61 -13.18 25.21
CA PRO A 88 5.87 -12.81 25.87
C PRO A 88 6.60 -11.63 25.19
N LEU A 89 6.30 -11.32 23.93
CA LEU A 89 6.97 -10.26 23.15
C LEU A 89 6.66 -8.80 23.58
N PRO A 90 5.40 -8.45 23.94
CA PRO A 90 5.06 -7.06 24.32
C PRO A 90 5.54 -6.65 25.71
N HIS A 91 5.67 -7.61 26.64
CA HIS A 91 6.03 -7.32 28.04
C HIS A 91 7.41 -6.68 28.21
N THR A 92 8.35 -6.91 27.29
CA THR A 92 9.68 -6.29 27.32
C THR A 92 9.71 -4.86 26.76
N LEU A 93 8.69 -4.45 26.01
CA LEU A 93 8.62 -3.15 25.34
C LEU A 93 7.55 -2.20 25.92
N GLY A 94 6.77 -2.66 26.90
CA GLY A 94 5.74 -1.83 27.55
C GLY A 94 4.53 -1.50 26.66
N PHE A 95 4.36 -2.19 25.52
CA PHE A 95 3.24 -1.99 24.62
C PHE A 95 2.13 -3.02 24.85
N SER A 96 0.87 -2.60 24.65
CA SER A 96 -0.30 -3.49 24.68
C SER A 96 -0.17 -4.61 23.64
N TYR A 97 -0.63 -5.82 23.97
CA TYR A 97 -0.66 -6.97 23.03
C TYR A 97 -1.37 -6.64 21.70
N HIS A 98 -2.43 -5.82 21.78
CA HIS A 98 -3.19 -5.36 20.62
C HIS A 98 -2.35 -4.52 19.65
N PHE A 99 -1.30 -3.83 20.13
CA PHE A 99 -0.36 -3.08 19.30
C PHE A 99 0.31 -3.96 18.25
N VAL A 100 0.85 -5.11 18.69
CA VAL A 100 1.64 -6.02 17.84
C VAL A 100 0.76 -6.67 16.77
N ILE A 101 -0.45 -7.10 17.15
CA ILE A 101 -1.41 -7.70 16.21
C ILE A 101 -1.71 -6.75 15.05
N VAL A 102 -1.97 -5.48 15.36
CA VAL A 102 -2.29 -4.49 14.35
C VAL A 102 -1.10 -4.27 13.43
N VAL A 103 0.12 -4.13 13.97
CA VAL A 103 1.32 -3.94 13.16
C VAL A 103 1.53 -5.12 12.22
N CYS A 104 1.45 -6.36 12.71
CA CYS A 104 1.58 -7.57 11.89
C CYS A 104 0.53 -7.62 10.77
N THR A 105 -0.73 -7.35 11.11
CA THR A 105 -1.83 -7.33 10.13
C THR A 105 -1.62 -6.22 9.10
N GLY A 106 -1.10 -5.09 9.54
CA GLY A 106 -0.91 -3.90 8.73
C GLY A 106 0.27 -3.94 7.77
N ILE A 107 1.30 -4.75 8.08
CA ILE A 107 2.37 -5.08 7.12
C ILE A 107 1.79 -5.83 5.91
N ILE A 108 0.78 -6.66 6.13
CA ILE A 108 0.09 -7.39 5.06
C ILE A 108 -0.86 -6.45 4.31
N SER A 109 -1.70 -5.73 5.05
CA SER A 109 -2.65 -4.77 4.48
C SER A 109 -2.91 -3.60 5.43
N PRO A 110 -2.57 -2.36 5.04
CA PRO A 110 -2.74 -1.19 5.89
C PRO A 110 -4.22 -0.83 6.08
N VAL A 111 -5.08 -1.17 5.12
CA VAL A 111 -6.53 -0.90 5.19
C VAL A 111 -7.17 -1.72 6.31
N THR A 112 -6.82 -3.00 6.42
CA THR A 112 -7.33 -3.86 7.51
C THR A 112 -6.83 -3.42 8.87
N ALA A 113 -5.60 -2.89 8.96
CA ALA A 113 -5.08 -2.35 10.21
C ALA A 113 -5.87 -1.13 10.69
N VAL A 114 -6.28 -0.23 9.79
CA VAL A 114 -7.12 0.93 10.15
C VAL A 114 -8.44 0.50 10.77
N PHE A 115 -9.12 -0.50 10.20
CA PHE A 115 -10.36 -1.05 10.76
C PHE A 115 -10.13 -1.68 12.14
N LEU A 116 -9.06 -2.44 12.30
CA LEU A 116 -8.69 -3.10 13.56
C LEU A 116 -8.39 -2.10 14.67
N VAL A 117 -7.66 -1.03 14.36
CA VAL A 117 -7.38 0.06 15.31
C VAL A 117 -8.67 0.77 15.72
N GLY A 118 -9.57 1.02 14.78
CA GLY A 118 -10.86 1.63 15.07
C GLY A 118 -11.65 0.83 16.10
N GLU A 119 -11.73 -0.48 15.93
CA GLU A 119 -12.45 -1.35 16.87
C GLU A 119 -11.74 -1.45 18.24
N PHE A 120 -10.41 -1.48 18.27
CA PHE A 120 -9.65 -1.53 19.51
C PHE A 120 -9.68 -0.24 20.32
N VAL A 121 -9.75 0.92 19.65
CA VAL A 121 -10.00 2.21 20.33
C VAL A 121 -11.43 2.24 20.88
N ARG A 122 -12.43 1.76 20.12
CA ARG A 122 -13.83 1.71 20.56
C ARG A 122 -14.04 0.84 21.80
N SER A 123 -13.34 -0.29 21.86
CA SER A 123 -13.38 -1.24 22.99
C SER A 123 -12.41 -0.89 24.13
N SER A 124 -11.74 0.27 24.07
CA SER A 124 -10.78 0.75 25.07
C SER A 124 -9.57 -0.17 25.30
N PHE A 125 -9.24 -1.04 24.35
CA PHE A 125 -8.04 -1.89 24.39
C PHE A 125 -6.75 -1.14 24.01
N LEU A 126 -6.88 -0.01 23.31
CA LEU A 126 -5.79 0.85 22.87
C LEU A 126 -6.12 2.31 23.18
N SER A 127 -5.17 3.04 23.75
CA SER A 127 -5.30 4.50 23.89
C SER A 127 -5.22 5.19 22.54
N CYS A 128 -5.88 6.34 22.35
CA CYS A 128 -5.80 7.13 21.11
C CYS A 128 -4.34 7.43 20.71
N ARG A 129 -3.46 7.66 21.68
CA ARG A 129 -2.03 7.91 21.42
C ARG A 129 -1.33 6.67 20.86
N GLU A 130 -1.60 5.51 21.41
CA GLU A 130 -1.03 4.24 20.96
C GLU A 130 -1.59 3.85 19.58
N ALA A 131 -2.88 4.04 19.36
CA ALA A 131 -3.54 3.82 18.08
C ALA A 131 -2.91 4.63 16.94
N LEU A 132 -2.62 5.91 17.18
CA LEU A 132 -1.95 6.78 16.20
C LEU A 132 -0.50 6.33 15.93
N LEU A 133 0.24 5.97 16.98
CA LEU A 133 1.61 5.45 16.83
C LEU A 133 1.62 4.15 16.02
N VAL A 134 0.71 3.22 16.34
CA VAL A 134 0.54 1.95 15.60
C VAL A 134 0.26 2.22 14.14
N LEU A 135 -0.68 3.11 13.82
CA LEU A 135 -1.06 3.43 12.45
C LEU A 135 0.12 3.97 11.63
N VAL A 136 0.90 4.87 12.23
CA VAL A 136 2.04 5.49 11.55
C VAL A 136 3.18 4.49 11.38
N LEU A 137 3.48 3.71 12.42
CA LEU A 137 4.50 2.66 12.37
C LEU A 137 4.13 1.60 11.32
N THR A 138 2.88 1.14 11.33
CA THR A 138 2.34 0.18 10.36
C THR A 138 2.49 0.70 8.94
N ARG A 139 2.10 1.95 8.70
CA ARG A 139 2.19 2.57 7.38
C ARG A 139 3.64 2.70 6.91
N PHE A 140 4.56 3.04 7.81
CA PHE A 140 6.00 3.06 7.51
C PHE A 140 6.47 1.67 7.06
N LEU A 141 6.18 0.63 7.85
CA LEU A 141 6.61 -0.73 7.51
C LEU A 141 6.00 -1.19 6.18
N PHE A 142 4.72 -0.92 5.94
CA PHE A 142 4.06 -1.29 4.69
C PHE A 142 4.72 -0.63 3.47
N ILE A 143 5.02 0.67 3.55
CA ILE A 143 5.68 1.42 2.48
C ILE A 143 7.06 0.82 2.18
N VAL A 144 7.86 0.58 3.22
CA VAL A 144 9.24 0.07 3.07
C VAL A 144 9.26 -1.37 2.55
N LEU A 145 8.40 -2.25 3.08
CA LEU A 145 8.43 -3.68 2.77
C LEU A 145 7.69 -4.05 1.48
N SER A 146 6.52 -3.45 1.23
CA SER A 146 5.60 -3.92 0.19
C SER A 146 5.46 -2.95 -0.97
N ASP A 147 5.29 -1.66 -0.71
CA ASP A 147 4.89 -0.71 -1.76
C ASP A 147 6.05 -0.32 -2.69
N TYR A 148 7.21 0.01 -2.11
CA TYR A 148 8.38 0.40 -2.88
C TYR A 148 8.97 -0.71 -3.79
N PRO A 149 9.23 -1.94 -3.31
CA PRO A 149 9.87 -2.95 -4.15
C PRO A 149 8.95 -3.53 -5.21
N ARG A 150 7.64 -3.66 -4.94
CA ARG A 150 6.70 -4.32 -5.88
C ARG A 150 6.00 -3.39 -6.85
N HIS A 151 5.75 -2.14 -6.49
CA HIS A 151 4.93 -1.24 -7.33
C HIS A 151 5.71 -0.06 -7.88
N VAL A 152 6.56 0.55 -7.06
CA VAL A 152 7.33 1.74 -7.45
C VAL A 152 8.49 1.32 -8.37
N VAL A 153 9.32 0.37 -7.97
CA VAL A 153 10.52 -0.01 -8.72
C VAL A 153 10.24 -0.45 -10.16
N PRO A 154 9.29 -1.37 -10.47
CA PRO A 154 9.05 -1.81 -11.84
C PRO A 154 8.54 -0.68 -12.74
N LEU A 155 7.71 0.21 -12.19
CA LEU A 155 7.15 1.35 -12.91
C LEU A 155 8.24 2.35 -13.30
N TYR A 156 9.14 2.69 -12.37
CA TYR A 156 10.26 3.58 -12.68
C TYR A 156 11.31 2.93 -13.58
N LEU A 157 11.52 1.62 -13.47
CA LEU A 157 12.42 0.85 -14.36
C LEU A 157 11.94 0.84 -15.81
N SER A 158 10.62 0.89 -16.04
CA SER A 158 10.05 0.99 -17.39
C SER A 158 10.26 2.35 -18.05
N LEU A 159 10.51 3.42 -17.28
CA LEU A 159 10.54 4.80 -17.76
C LEU A 159 11.93 5.44 -17.76
N TYR A 160 12.84 4.92 -16.94
CA TYR A 160 14.17 5.52 -16.72
C TYR A 160 15.27 4.46 -16.67
N PRO A 161 16.52 4.82 -17.04
CA PRO A 161 17.65 3.91 -16.90
C PRO A 161 17.87 3.54 -15.41
N PRO A 162 18.33 2.32 -15.11
CA PRO A 162 18.33 1.74 -13.76
C PRO A 162 19.09 2.58 -12.73
N LYS A 163 20.16 3.27 -13.15
CA LYS A 163 20.96 4.16 -12.29
C LYS A 163 20.18 5.39 -11.81
N LEU A 164 19.21 5.89 -12.59
CA LEU A 164 18.34 6.99 -12.19
C LEU A 164 17.19 6.52 -11.31
N VAL A 165 16.64 5.34 -11.59
CA VAL A 165 15.52 4.73 -10.83
C VAL A 165 15.90 4.53 -9.37
N VAL A 166 17.06 3.95 -9.11
CA VAL A 166 17.53 3.73 -7.73
C VAL A 166 17.68 5.05 -6.97
N LYS A 167 18.17 6.11 -7.63
CA LYS A 167 18.28 7.44 -7.01
C LYS A 167 16.91 8.07 -6.74
N LEU A 168 15.97 7.97 -7.68
CA LEU A 168 14.62 8.51 -7.53
C LEU A 168 13.85 7.79 -6.41
N VAL A 169 13.93 6.46 -6.38
CA VAL A 169 13.34 5.62 -5.35
C VAL A 169 13.93 5.96 -3.99
N ALA A 170 15.26 6.09 -3.88
CA ALA A 170 15.92 6.47 -2.64
C ALA A 170 15.45 7.85 -2.13
N ILE A 171 15.38 8.85 -3.01
CA ILE A 171 14.92 10.20 -2.64
C ILE A 171 13.45 10.19 -2.20
N SER A 172 12.58 9.50 -2.94
CA SER A 172 11.15 9.40 -2.60
C SER A 172 10.94 8.69 -1.27
N LEU A 173 11.74 7.65 -1.01
CA LEU A 173 11.72 6.91 0.24
C LEU A 173 12.22 7.79 1.40
N SER A 174 13.31 8.52 1.22
CA SER A 174 13.79 9.51 2.21
C SER A 174 12.73 10.57 2.53
N ILE A 175 12.07 11.14 1.53
CA ILE A 175 10.99 12.12 1.73
C ILE A 175 9.82 11.49 2.49
N SER A 176 9.45 10.26 2.15
CA SER A 176 8.37 9.53 2.82
C SER A 176 8.71 9.26 4.29
N ILE A 177 9.94 8.85 4.56
CA ILE A 177 10.44 8.63 5.93
C ILE A 177 10.42 9.93 6.74
N THR A 178 10.87 11.05 6.17
CA THR A 178 10.88 12.36 6.85
C THR A 178 9.47 12.94 7.04
N SER A 179 8.56 12.67 6.11
CA SER A 179 7.16 13.12 6.18
C SER A 179 6.37 12.47 7.31
N LEU A 180 6.68 11.23 7.69
CA LEU A 180 5.95 10.46 8.70
C LEU A 180 6.06 11.02 10.14
N PRO A 181 7.24 11.37 10.68
CA PRO A 181 7.36 12.02 11.99
C PRO A 181 6.74 13.43 11.98
N LEU A 182 6.79 14.14 10.85
CA LEU A 182 6.11 15.44 10.70
C LEU A 182 4.58 15.28 10.84
N GLN A 183 4.01 14.23 10.26
CA GLN A 183 2.59 13.90 10.42
C GLN A 183 2.25 13.52 11.86
N LEU A 184 3.10 12.72 12.53
CA LEU A 184 2.94 12.39 13.95
C LEU A 184 2.96 13.64 14.83
N PHE A 185 3.92 14.54 14.59
CA PHE A 185 4.06 15.78 15.35
C PHE A 185 2.85 16.70 15.17
N LEU A 186 2.33 16.82 13.94
CA LEU A 186 1.16 17.65 13.65
C LEU A 186 -0.12 17.09 14.30
N VAL A 187 -0.27 15.77 14.33
CA VAL A 187 -1.37 15.12 15.05
C VAL A 187 -1.24 15.30 16.56
N TYR A 188 -0.02 15.22 17.11
CA TYR A 188 0.25 15.46 18.53
C TYR A 188 -0.04 16.91 18.94
N LEU A 189 0.21 17.89 18.07
CA LEU A 189 -0.10 19.30 18.33
C LEU A 189 -1.62 19.59 18.30
N LEU A 190 -2.39 18.79 17.56
CA LEU A 190 -3.83 18.96 17.39
C LEU A 190 -4.67 18.25 18.47
N THR A 191 -4.07 17.31 19.22
CA THR A 191 -4.72 16.49 20.26
C THR A 191 -4.34 16.96 21.65
#